data_AF-A0A7Y3MNM1-F1
#
_entry.id   AF-A0A7Y3MNM1-F1
#
_cell.length_a   1.000
_cell.length_b   1.000
_cell.length_c   1.000
_cell.angle_alpha   90.00
_cell.angle_beta   90.00
_cell.angle_gamma   90.00
#
_symmetry.space_group_name_H-M   'P 1'
#
loop_
_entity.id
_entity.type
_entity.pdbx_description
1 polymer ?
#
loop_
_entity_poly.entity_id
_entity_poly.type
_entity_poly.pdbx_seq_one_letter_code
_entity_poly.pdbx_strand_id
1 'polypeptide(L)' 'GLPLGRSGLKRSIQFDLVDAQKDALFWKAVSESNFKEGGTPIMREQQLRNVVSKVFAKFPPEK' A
#
# COMPACT_ATOMS: atom_id res chain seq x y z
N GLY A 1 18.06 0.96 29.68
CA GLY A 1 17.40 -0.33 29.40
C GLY A 1 17.42 -0.56 27.91
N LEU A 2 17.80 -1.76 27.47
CA LEU A 2 17.80 -2.14 26.05
C LEU A 2 16.35 -2.28 25.56
N PRO A 3 15.96 -1.69 24.41
CA PRO A 3 14.61 -1.81 23.92
C PRO A 3 14.37 -3.24 23.41
N LEU A 4 13.64 -4.02 24.20
CA LEU A 4 13.10 -5.32 23.79
C LEU A 4 11.86 -5.11 22.93
N GLY A 5 12.08 -4.89 21.65
CA GLY A 5 11.01 -4.90 20.66
C GLY A 5 11.61 -4.78 19.28
N ARG A 6 11.63 -5.89 18.52
CA ARG A 6 11.79 -5.77 17.07
C ARG A 6 10.58 -4.98 16.59
N SER A 7 10.73 -3.68 16.37
CA SER A 7 9.73 -2.91 15.64
C SER A 7 9.61 -3.59 14.28
N GLY A 8 8.50 -4.29 14.05
CA GLY A 8 8.27 -4.96 12.78
C GLY A 8 8.44 -3.97 11.63
N LEU A 9 8.98 -4.43 10.50
CA LEU A 9 9.20 -3.57 9.34
C LEU A 9 7.89 -2.86 8.98
N LYS A 10 7.92 -1.53 8.85
CA LYS A 10 6.80 -0.75 8.35
C LYS A 10 6.93 -0.64 6.83
N ARG A 11 5.82 -0.81 6.12
CA ARG A 11 5.74 -0.63 4.67
C ARG A 11 4.76 0.50 4.36
N SER A 12 5.21 1.43 3.53
CA SER A 12 4.36 2.42 2.85
C SER A 12 4.29 2.09 1.37
N ILE A 13 3.10 2.14 0.78
CA ILE A 13 2.88 2.01 -0.67
C ILE A 13 2.13 3.24 -1.14
N GLN A 14 2.73 3.96 -2.10
CA GLN A 14 2.12 5.10 -2.78
C GLN A 14 1.51 4.63 -4.11
N PHE A 15 0.29 5.07 -4.37
CA PHE A 15 -0.43 4.87 -5.62
C PHE A 15 -0.67 6.23 -6.24
N ASP A 16 -0.12 6.44 -7.44
CA ASP A 16 -0.31 7.65 -8.22
C ASP A 16 -0.95 7.28 -9.55
N LEU A 17 -2.14 7.82 -9.80
CA LEU A 17 -2.88 7.64 -11.05
C LEU A 17 -2.70 8.91 -11.90
N VAL A 18 -2.02 8.76 -13.03
CA VAL A 18 -1.63 9.85 -13.95
C VAL A 18 -2.38 9.70 -15.27
N ASP A 19 -2.96 10.79 -15.75
CA ASP A 19 -3.52 10.90 -17.10
C ASP A 19 -2.36 10.99 -18.10
N ALA A 20 -2.15 9.94 -18.89
CA ALA A 20 -1.03 9.84 -19.81
C ALA A 20 -1.10 10.84 -20.99
N GLN A 21 -2.28 11.39 -21.30
CA GLN A 21 -2.42 12.38 -22.37
C GLN A 21 -2.11 13.80 -21.86
N LYS A 22 -2.44 14.06 -20.61
CA LYS A 22 -2.26 15.39 -19.98
C LYS A 22 -0.99 15.50 -19.14
N ASP A 23 -0.27 14.38 -18.95
CA ASP A 23 0.83 14.24 -17.99
C ASP A 23 0.44 14.78 -16.60
N ALA A 24 -0.78 14.46 -16.16
CA ALA A 24 -1.40 15.07 -14.99
C ALA A 24 -1.83 14.02 -13.97
N LEU A 25 -1.31 14.14 -12.74
CA LEU A 25 -1.76 13.35 -11.60
C LEU A 25 -3.21 13.75 -11.26
N PHE A 26 -4.14 12.79 -11.31
CA PHE A 26 -5.56 13.04 -11.02
C PHE A 26 -6.07 12.35 -9.76
N TRP A 27 -5.33 11.37 -9.25
CA TRP A 27 -5.66 10.71 -7.99
C TRP A 27 -4.42 10.12 -7.34
N LYS A 28 -4.41 10.12 -6.01
CA LYS A 28 -3.33 9.53 -5.23
C LYS A 28 -3.80 8.98 -3.91
N ALA A 29 -3.11 7.95 -3.43
CA ALA A 29 -3.34 7.36 -2.13
C ALA A 29 -2.04 6.80 -1.54
N VAL A 30 -1.99 6.75 -0.21
CA VAL A 30 -0.91 6.11 0.54
C VAL A 30 -1.51 5.05 1.45
N SER A 31 -0.92 3.85 1.45
CA SER A 31 -1.25 2.78 2.39
C SER A 31 -0.06 2.47 3.28
N GLU A 32 -0.28 2.51 4.59
CA GLU A 32 0.71 2.09 5.58
C GLU A 32 0.29 0.77 6.22
N SER A 33 1.25 -0.14 6.37
CA SER A 33 1.02 -1.46 6.98
C SER A 33 2.28 -1.99 7.65
N ASN A 34 2.10 -2.85 8.65
CA ASN A 34 3.21 -3.68 9.12
C ASN A 34 3.51 -4.73 8.05
N PHE A 35 4.78 -5.02 7.82
CA PHE A 35 5.26 -5.99 6.85
C PHE A 35 5.86 -7.20 7.57
N LYS A 36 5.34 -8.39 7.27
CA LYS A 36 5.85 -9.65 7.79
C LYS A 36 6.78 -10.29 6.76
N GLU A 37 8.07 -10.31 7.06
CA GLU A 37 9.10 -10.82 6.13
C GLU A 37 8.97 -12.34 5.88
N GLY A 38 8.51 -13.11 6.87
CA GLY A 38 8.44 -14.59 6.81
C GLY A 38 7.28 -15.22 6.03
N GLY A 39 6.53 -14.47 5.22
CA GLY A 39 5.43 -15.02 4.42
C GLY A 39 5.89 -15.75 3.15
N THR A 40 5.19 -16.82 2.75
CA THR A 40 5.40 -17.47 1.43
C THR A 40 5.03 -16.52 0.27
N PRO A 41 5.48 -16.77 -0.97
CA PRO A 41 5.07 -15.96 -2.13
C PRO A 41 3.55 -15.79 -2.27
N ILE A 42 2.78 -16.87 -2.09
CA ILE A 42 1.31 -16.86 -2.16
C ILE A 42 0.70 -15.96 -1.07
N MET A 43 1.20 -16.06 0.17
CA MET A 43 0.73 -15.21 1.26
C MET A 43 1.04 -13.73 0.99
N ARG A 44 2.22 -13.42 0.45
CA ARG A 44 2.61 -12.05 0.09
C ARG A 44 1.70 -11.49 -1.01
N GLU A 45 1.41 -12.29 -2.04
CA GLU A 45 0.49 -11.90 -3.11
C GLU A 45 -0.91 -11.60 -2.59
N GLN A 46 -1.48 -12.49 -1.76
CA GLN A 46 -2.80 -12.27 -1.17
C GLN A 46 -2.85 -11.00 -0.33
N GLN A 47 -1.81 -10.74 0.48
CA GLN A 47 -1.73 -9.51 1.26
C GLN A 47 -1.63 -8.26 0.37
N LEU A 48 -0.89 -8.33 -0.74
CA LEU A 48 -0.81 -7.22 -1.69
C LEU A 48 -2.16 -6.98 -2.38
N ARG A 49 -2.86 -8.03 -2.83
CA ARG A 49 -4.21 -7.93 -3.41
C ARG A 49 -5.20 -7.29 -2.43
N ASN A 50 -5.13 -7.64 -1.15
CA ASN A 50 -5.96 -7.04 -0.11
C ASN A 50 -5.65 -5.54 0.10
N VAL A 51 -4.37 -5.14 0.04
CA VAL A 51 -3.99 -3.72 0.12
C VAL A 51 -4.53 -2.95 -1.07
N VAL A 52 -4.35 -3.47 -2.29
CA VAL A 52 -4.88 -2.86 -3.52
C VAL A 52 -6.40 -2.70 -3.42
N SER A 53 -7.13 -3.76 -3.08
CA SER A 53 -8.60 -3.70 -2.94
C SER A 53 -9.05 -2.63 -1.93
N LYS A 54 -8.39 -2.53 -0.76
CA LYS A 54 -8.72 -1.52 0.25
C LYS A 54 -8.44 -0.09 -0.21
N VAL A 55 -7.34 0.12 -0.91
CA VAL A 55 -6.94 1.45 -1.40
C VAL A 55 -7.89 1.92 -2.49
N PHE A 56 -8.19 1.05 -3.45
CA PHE A 56 -9.06 1.38 -4.58
C PHE A 56 -10.56 1.40 -4.23
N ALA A 57 -10.97 0.95 -3.05
CA ALA A 57 -12.35 1.17 -2.57
C ALA A 57 -12.70 2.67 -2.39
N LYS A 58 -11.68 3.55 -2.32
CA LYS A 58 -11.83 5.02 -2.27
C LYS A 58 -11.62 5.68 -3.64
N PHE A 59 -11.49 4.88 -4.69
CA PHE A 59 -11.34 5.33 -6.06
C PHE A 59 -12.57 4.91 -6.90
N PRO A 60 -13.07 5.76 -7.81
CA PRO A 60 -12.70 7.16 -7.97
C PRO A 60 -13.09 7.99 -6.74
N PRO A 61 -12.45 9.15 -6.50
CA PRO A 61 -12.95 10.07 -5.49
C PRO A 61 -14.35 10.51 -5.91
N GLU A 62 -15.29 10.55 -4.97
CA GLU A 62 -16.60 11.16 -5.24
C GLU A 62 -16.39 12.61 -5.69
N LYS A 63 -17.25 13.09 -6.60
CA LYS A 63 -17.13 14.42 -7.23
C LYS A 63 -17.26 15.56 -6.23
#